data_AF-A0A5J4THS0-F1
#
_entry.id   AF-A0A5J4THS0-F1
#
_cell.length_a   1.000
_cell.length_b   1.000
_cell.length_c   1.000
_cell.angle_alpha   90.00
_cell.angle_beta   90.00
_cell.angle_gamma   90.00
#
_symmetry.space_group_name_H-M   'P 1'
#
loop_
_entity.id
_entity.type
_entity.pdbx_description
1 polymer ?
#
loop_
_entity_poly.entity_id
_entity_poly.type
_entity_poly.pdbx_seq_one_letter_code
_entity_poly.pdbx_strand_id
1 'polypeptide(L)'
;VGEPVVEPSVEPKVEAPKQGRPRKYQTEEEAKEKARLQRKQFKQRLREKQKVFKSGISELQLSAQKLLNKVVLSKEDLIKILEIIEGGPKEQTDETPEVEVSARG
;
A
#
# COMPACT_ATOMS: atom_id res chain seq x y z
N VAL A 1 -54.00 14.01 60.81
CA VAL A 1 -54.10 13.59 59.41
C VAL A 1 -52.91 14.22 58.70
N GLY A 2 -51.92 13.42 58.31
CA GLY A 2 -50.68 13.91 57.69
C GLY A 2 -50.89 14.18 56.20
N GLU A 3 -50.46 15.34 55.74
CA GLU A 3 -50.50 15.72 54.32
C GLU A 3 -49.43 14.94 53.53
N PRO A 4 -49.72 14.51 52.27
CA PRO A 4 -48.77 13.74 51.48
C PRO A 4 -47.68 14.66 50.91
N VAL A 5 -46.42 14.37 51.24
CA VAL A 5 -45.25 14.97 50.61
C VAL A 5 -45.15 14.43 49.19
N VAL A 6 -45.55 15.24 48.22
CA VAL A 6 -45.37 14.95 46.80
C VAL A 6 -43.90 15.17 46.45
N GLU A 7 -43.18 14.09 46.16
CA GLU A 7 -41.81 14.17 45.62
C GLU A 7 -41.81 14.99 44.32
N PRO A 8 -40.92 15.99 44.16
CA PRO A 8 -40.84 16.72 42.91
C PRO A 8 -40.26 15.80 41.83
N SER A 9 -41.13 15.35 40.93
CA SER A 9 -40.78 14.72 39.65
C SER A 9 -39.80 15.63 38.92
N VAL A 10 -38.55 15.18 38.78
CA VAL A 10 -37.50 15.93 38.10
C VAL A 10 -37.72 15.80 36.60
N GLU A 11 -38.61 16.61 36.06
CA GLU A 11 -38.75 16.75 34.62
C GLU A 11 -37.39 17.20 34.03
N PRO A 12 -36.92 16.59 32.91
CA PRO A 12 -35.68 17.00 32.30
C PRO A 12 -35.80 18.46 31.86
N LYS A 13 -35.06 19.35 32.52
CA LYS A 13 -34.93 20.77 32.14
C LYS A 13 -34.42 20.85 30.71
N VAL A 14 -35.33 20.99 29.75
CA VAL A 14 -35.00 21.48 28.41
C VAL A 14 -34.75 22.98 28.57
N GLU A 15 -33.51 23.33 28.95
CA GLU A 15 -33.08 24.73 29.09
C GLU A 15 -33.42 25.51 27.81
N ALA A 16 -34.15 26.61 27.97
CA ALA A 16 -34.50 27.56 26.91
C ALA A 16 -33.28 28.02 26.09
N PRO A 17 -33.47 28.55 24.85
CA PRO A 17 -32.37 28.84 23.94
C PRO A 17 -31.49 29.96 24.51
N LYS A 18 -30.35 29.60 25.11
CA LYS A 18 -29.28 30.54 25.45
C LYS A 18 -28.83 31.19 24.14
N GLN A 19 -29.12 32.48 23.94
CA GLN A 19 -28.63 33.25 22.79
C GLN A 19 -27.11 33.08 22.71
N GLY A 20 -26.65 32.46 21.64
CA GLY A 20 -25.26 31.99 21.48
C GLY A 20 -25.18 30.90 20.41
N ARG A 21 -23.96 30.39 20.16
CA ARG A 21 -23.71 29.36 19.14
C ARG A 21 -24.63 28.16 19.38
N PRO A 22 -25.34 27.65 18.35
CA PRO A 22 -26.22 26.50 18.51
C PRO A 22 -25.49 25.34 19.17
N ARG A 23 -26.10 24.77 20.23
CA ARG A 23 -25.59 23.57 20.89
C ARG A 23 -25.53 22.44 19.87
N LYS A 24 -24.42 21.68 19.87
CA LYS A 24 -24.20 20.58 18.92
C LYS A 24 -25.07 19.35 19.22
N TYR A 25 -25.44 19.16 20.49
CA TYR A 25 -26.33 18.09 20.97
C TYR A 25 -27.31 18.68 21.98
N GLN A 26 -28.52 18.13 22.02
CA GLN A 26 -29.61 18.62 22.87
C GLN A 26 -29.60 17.92 24.24
N THR A 27 -29.16 16.66 24.28
CA THR A 27 -29.04 15.86 25.51
C THR A 27 -27.65 15.24 25.64
N GLU A 28 -27.28 14.87 26.86
CA GLU A 28 -26.03 14.14 27.13
C GLU A 28 -26.03 12.76 26.46
N GLU A 29 -27.19 12.09 26.45
CA GLU A 29 -27.33 10.77 25.82
C GLU A 29 -27.07 10.84 24.31
N GLU A 30 -27.63 11.84 23.62
CA GLU A 30 -27.37 12.07 22.19
C GLU A 30 -25.87 12.33 21.94
N ALA A 31 -25.24 13.16 22.78
CA ALA A 31 -23.81 13.44 22.68
C ALA A 31 -22.98 12.17 22.84
N LYS A 32 -23.33 11.31 23.82
CA LYS A 32 -22.64 10.04 24.11
C LYS A 32 -22.84 9.03 22.99
N GLU A 33 -24.04 8.94 22.43
CA GLU A 33 -24.33 8.05 21.30
C GLU A 33 -23.53 8.47 20.06
N LYS A 34 -23.53 9.76 19.74
CA LYS A 34 -22.75 10.32 18.62
C LYS A 34 -21.26 10.11 18.82
N ALA A 35 -20.74 10.31 20.03
CA ALA A 35 -19.34 10.02 20.35
C ALA A 35 -19.00 8.52 20.15
N ARG A 36 -19.88 7.62 20.60
CA ARG A 36 -19.73 6.17 20.40
C ARG A 36 -19.70 5.81 18.92
N LEU A 37 -20.62 6.36 18.13
CA LEU A 37 -20.70 6.13 16.69
C LEU A 37 -19.44 6.63 15.96
N GLN A 38 -19.01 7.86 16.26
CA GLN A 38 -17.79 8.43 15.70
C GLN A 38 -16.56 7.57 16.04
N ARG A 39 -16.44 7.10 17.28
CA ARG A 39 -15.35 6.21 17.70
C ARG A 39 -15.38 4.87 16.96
N LYS A 40 -16.57 4.29 16.77
CA LYS A 40 -16.76 3.05 16.01
C LYS A 40 -16.34 3.22 14.54
N GLN A 41 -16.83 4.26 13.88
CA GLN A 41 -16.49 4.57 12.48
C GLN A 41 -15.02 4.88 12.30
N PHE A 42 -14.39 5.61 13.23
CA PHE A 42 -12.96 5.88 13.19
C PHE A 42 -12.14 4.59 13.27
N LYS A 43 -12.45 3.70 14.23
CA LYS A 43 -11.77 2.41 14.37
C LYS A 43 -11.98 1.53 13.15
N GLN A 44 -13.18 1.53 12.56
CA GLN A 44 -13.46 0.79 11.34
C GLN A 44 -12.61 1.29 10.18
N ARG A 45 -12.64 2.61 9.90
CA ARG A 45 -11.82 3.21 8.84
C ARG A 45 -10.33 2.95 9.03
N LEU A 46 -9.84 2.96 10.27
CA LEU A 46 -8.45 2.64 10.57
C LEU A 46 -8.11 1.19 10.20
N ARG A 47 -8.96 0.21 10.56
CA ARG A 47 -8.76 -1.20 10.21
C ARG A 47 -8.79 -1.42 8.70
N GLU A 48 -9.73 -0.79 8.00
CA GLU A 48 -9.84 -0.87 6.55
C GLU A 48 -8.58 -0.32 5.88
N LYS A 49 -8.09 0.86 6.29
CA LYS A 49 -6.82 1.42 5.79
C LYS A 49 -5.64 0.48 6.04
N GLN A 50 -5.55 -0.09 7.24
CA GLN A 50 -4.48 -1.04 7.56
C GLN A 50 -4.57 -2.32 6.72
N LYS A 51 -5.77 -2.85 6.49
CA LYS A 51 -5.98 -4.02 5.64
C LYS A 51 -5.54 -3.75 4.20
N VAL A 52 -5.97 -2.64 3.62
CA VAL A 52 -5.61 -2.22 2.26
C VAL A 52 -4.10 -1.99 2.13
N PHE A 53 -3.48 -1.35 3.12
CA PHE A 53 -2.03 -1.13 3.12
C PHE A 53 -1.25 -2.44 3.13
N LYS A 54 -1.62 -3.39 4.00
CA LYS A 54 -0.97 -4.70 4.09
C LYS A 54 -1.17 -5.53 2.81
N SER A 55 -2.37 -5.52 2.24
CA SER A 55 -2.62 -6.23 0.96
C SER A 55 -1.82 -5.61 -0.18
N GLY A 56 -1.75 -4.27 -0.26
CA GLY A 56 -0.96 -3.58 -1.28
C GLY A 56 0.54 -3.87 -1.17
N ILE A 57 1.08 -3.95 0.05
CA ILE A 57 2.48 -4.39 0.25
C ILE A 57 2.67 -5.83 -0.23
N SER A 58 1.77 -6.74 0.15
CA SER A 58 1.89 -8.15 -0.24
C SER A 58 1.83 -8.33 -1.76
N GLU A 59 0.99 -7.55 -2.44
CA GLU A 59 0.88 -7.54 -3.90
C GLU A 59 2.15 -6.98 -4.56
N LEU A 60 2.68 -5.87 -4.04
CA LEU A 60 3.92 -5.27 -4.53
C LEU A 60 5.14 -6.19 -4.30
N GLN A 61 5.20 -6.86 -3.17
CA GLN A 61 6.25 -7.85 -2.90
C GLN A 61 6.17 -9.02 -3.87
N LEU A 62 4.96 -9.55 -4.14
CA LEU A 62 4.78 -10.62 -5.10
C LEU A 62 5.13 -10.21 -6.53
N SER A 63 4.80 -8.97 -6.94
CA SER A 63 5.17 -8.46 -8.26
C SER A 63 6.67 -8.27 -8.40
N ALA A 64 7.34 -7.74 -7.38
CA ALA A 64 8.80 -7.63 -7.32
C ALA A 64 9.47 -9.01 -7.38
N GLN A 65 8.96 -9.99 -6.60
CA GLN A 65 9.45 -11.37 -6.63
C GLN A 65 9.29 -11.99 -8.03
N LYS A 66 8.15 -11.80 -8.70
CA LYS A 66 7.95 -12.28 -10.07
C LYS A 66 8.93 -11.65 -11.06
N LEU A 67 9.22 -10.35 -10.92
CA LEU A 67 10.17 -9.65 -11.77
C LEU A 67 11.60 -10.17 -11.56
N LEU A 68 12.01 -10.34 -10.30
CA LEU A 68 13.31 -10.92 -9.95
C LEU A 68 13.43 -12.37 -10.47
N ASN A 69 12.37 -13.17 -10.31
CA ASN A 69 12.33 -14.54 -10.81
C ASN A 69 12.30 -14.61 -12.36
N LYS A 70 11.83 -13.57 -13.06
CA LYS A 70 11.90 -13.48 -14.53
C LYS A 70 13.35 -13.34 -15.04
N VAL A 71 14.29 -12.97 -14.17
CA VAL A 71 15.74 -12.85 -14.47
C VAL A 71 16.49 -14.14 -14.08
N VAL A 72 15.79 -15.26 -13.87
CA VAL A 72 16.45 -16.56 -13.72
C VAL A 72 16.88 -17.03 -15.10
N LEU A 73 18.15 -16.76 -15.45
CA LEU A 73 18.79 -17.35 -16.62
C LEU A 73 18.81 -18.87 -16.45
N SER A 74 18.22 -19.58 -17.40
CA SER A 74 18.30 -21.03 -17.43
C SER A 74 19.74 -21.49 -17.68
N LYS A 75 20.05 -22.76 -17.39
CA LYS A 75 21.38 -23.30 -17.69
C LYS A 75 21.70 -23.19 -19.18
N GLU A 76 20.69 -23.35 -20.03
CA GLU A 76 20.79 -23.18 -21.48
C GLU A 76 21.08 -21.73 -21.88
N ASP A 77 20.48 -20.75 -21.21
CA ASP A 77 20.78 -19.32 -21.46
C ASP A 77 22.20 -18.97 -21.02
N LEU A 78 22.67 -19.52 -19.89
CA LEU A 78 24.05 -19.36 -19.43
C LEU A 78 25.06 -19.98 -20.42
N ILE A 79 24.74 -21.14 -21.01
CA ILE A 79 25.57 -21.78 -22.03
C ILE A 79 25.64 -20.91 -23.30
N LYS A 80 24.50 -20.40 -23.79
CA LYS A 80 24.48 -19.50 -24.96
C LYS A 80 25.25 -18.21 -24.72
N ILE A 81 25.15 -17.65 -23.51
CA ILE A 81 25.93 -16.46 -23.13
C ILE A 81 27.43 -16.78 -23.14
N LEU A 82 27.85 -17.95 -22.64
CA LEU A 82 29.24 -18.39 -22.67
C LEU A 82 29.75 -18.61 -24.11
N GLU A 83 28.97 -19.25 -24.98
CA GLU A 83 29.32 -19.43 -26.40
C GLU A 83 29.49 -18.10 -27.15
N ILE A 84 28.69 -17.08 -26.81
CA ILE A 84 28.83 -15.73 -27.37
C ILE A 84 30.11 -15.06 -26.85
N ILE A 85 30.41 -15.17 -25.55
CA ILE A 85 31.59 -14.56 -24.92
C ILE A 85 32.89 -15.24 -25.38
N GLU A 86 32.89 -16.57 -25.56
CA GLU A 86 34.04 -17.33 -26.07
C GLU A 86 34.28 -17.16 -27.58
N GLY A 87 33.46 -16.33 -28.25
CA GLY A 87 33.61 -16.03 -29.66
C GLY A 87 32.91 -17.06 -30.52
N GLY A 88 31.58 -16.93 -30.59
CA GLY A 88 30.69 -17.74 -31.46
C GLY A 88 31.26 -17.93 -32.88
N PRO A 89 30.74 -18.95 -33.61
CA PRO A 89 31.44 -19.65 -34.70
C PRO A 89 32.30 -18.69 -35.51
N LYS A 90 33.61 -18.84 -35.36
CA LYS A 90 34.65 -18.01 -36.00
C LYS A 90 34.19 -17.75 -37.43
N GLU A 91 33.75 -16.53 -37.73
CA GLU A 91 33.70 -16.10 -39.11
C GLU A 91 35.12 -16.31 -39.62
N GLN A 92 35.24 -17.24 -40.57
CA GLN A 92 36.47 -17.46 -41.31
C GLN A 92 36.72 -16.16 -42.05
N THR A 93 37.53 -15.29 -41.46
CA THR A 93 38.20 -14.24 -42.21
C THR A 93 39.20 -14.96 -43.08
N ASP A 94 38.82 -15.16 -44.35
CA ASP A 94 39.64 -15.71 -45.42
C ASP A 94 41.09 -15.21 -45.32
N GLU A 95 42.02 -16.16 -45.39
CA GLU A 95 43.44 -15.91 -45.57
C GLU A 95 43.66 -15.02 -46.80
N THR A 96 44.07 -13.77 -46.59
CA THR A 96 44.73 -12.98 -47.63
C THR A 96 46.21 -13.39 -47.66
N PRO A 97 46.75 -13.86 -48.80
CA PRO A 97 48.12 -14.33 -48.87
C PRO A 97 49.11 -13.18 -48.70
N GLU A 98 50.17 -13.44 -47.95
CA GLU A 98 51.30 -12.54 -47.71
C GLU A 98 51.89 -12.08 -49.04
N VAL A 99 51.82 -10.77 -49.31
CA VAL A 99 52.57 -10.16 -50.42
C VAL A 99 54.00 -9.92 -49.92
N GLU A 100 54.89 -10.83 -50.30
CA GLU A 100 56.34 -10.71 -50.16
C GLU A 100 56.84 -9.53 -51.01
N VAL A 101 57.13 -8.38 -50.40
CA VAL A 101 57.80 -7.26 -51.08
C VAL A 101 59.30 -7.51 -51.06
N SER A 102 59.78 -8.27 -52.05
CA SER A 102 61.19 -8.35 -52.42
C SER A 102 61.52 -7.20 -53.37
N ALA A 103 62.09 -6.12 -52.85
CA ALA A 103 62.70 -5.07 -53.64
C ALA A 103 64.23 -5.21 -53.59
N ARG A 104 64.79 -5.81 -54.65
CA ARG A 104 66.18 -5.62 -55.08
C ARG A 104 66.21 -4.49 -56.11
N GLY A 105 67.12 -3.54 -55.94
CA GLY A 105 67.45 -2.48 -56.90
C GLY A 105 68.25 -1.37 -56.26
#